data_AF-A0A7S1WSZ2-F1
#
_entry.id   AF-A0A7S1WSZ2-F1
#
_cell.length_a   1.000
_cell.length_b   1.000
_cell.length_c   1.000
_cell.angle_alpha   90.00
_cell.angle_beta   90.00
_cell.angle_gamma   90.00
#
_symmetry.space_group_name_H-M   'P 1'
#
loop_
_entity.id
_entity.type
_entity.pdbx_description
1 polymer ?
#
loop_
_entity_poly.entity_id
_entity_poly.type
_entity_poly.pdbx_seq_one_letter_code
_entity_poly.pdbx_strand_id
1 'polypeptide(L)'
;MIGILESASACRALKEVGVDVMSLVDNADAIFVDVKGKELEQLSFADFMNVVLSLRGCNNATVKDIVELRKVLRTMNEEVMMKFQPLMRQLQRLSNQLKPLYQDINSMAS
;
A
#
# COMPACT_ATOMS: atom_id res chain seq x y z
N MET A 1 -8.90 -25.24 -0.50
CA MET A 1 -8.47 -24.56 0.75
C MET A 1 -9.27 -24.99 1.98
N ILE A 2 -10.60 -25.21 1.86
CA ILE A 2 -11.51 -25.54 2.98
C ILE A 2 -11.04 -26.74 3.84
N GLY A 3 -10.54 -27.83 3.22
CA GLY A 3 -10.10 -29.01 3.98
C GLY A 3 -8.90 -28.82 4.92
N ILE A 4 -8.04 -27.82 4.69
CA ILE A 4 -6.95 -27.47 5.64
C ILE A 4 -7.52 -26.74 6.86
N LEU A 5 -8.55 -25.91 6.66
CA LEU A 5 -9.17 -25.09 7.71
C LEU A 5 -10.06 -25.93 8.65
N GLU A 6 -10.56 -27.06 8.17
CA GLU A 6 -11.30 -28.06 8.96
C GLU A 6 -10.38 -28.84 9.92
N SER A 7 -9.07 -28.86 9.66
CA SER A 7 -8.11 -29.57 10.51
C SER A 7 -7.56 -28.66 11.60
N ALA A 8 -7.98 -28.91 12.83
CA ALA A 8 -7.48 -28.19 14.01
C ALA A 8 -5.97 -28.36 14.22
N SER A 9 -5.34 -29.44 13.73
CA SER A 9 -3.88 -29.60 13.77
C SER A 9 -3.19 -28.73 12.72
N ALA A 10 -3.75 -28.63 11.52
CA ALA A 10 -3.21 -27.78 10.46
C ALA A 10 -3.31 -26.29 10.82
N CYS A 11 -4.46 -25.84 11.35
CA CYS A 11 -4.62 -24.47 11.83
C CYS A 11 -3.66 -24.12 12.97
N ARG A 12 -3.36 -25.08 13.87
CA ARG A 12 -2.35 -24.89 14.92
C ARG A 12 -0.94 -24.77 14.35
N ALA A 13 -0.57 -25.65 13.41
CA ALA A 13 0.73 -25.60 12.75
C ALA A 13 0.93 -24.28 11.99
N LEU A 14 -0.09 -23.80 11.27
CA LEU A 14 -0.07 -22.50 10.57
C LEU A 14 0.12 -21.33 11.56
N LYS A 15 -0.57 -21.38 12.70
CA LYS A 15 -0.44 -20.36 13.74
C LYS A 15 0.94 -20.40 14.42
N GLU A 16 1.52 -21.58 14.64
CA GLU A 16 2.89 -21.74 15.18
C GLU A 16 3.95 -21.15 14.25
N VAL A 17 3.77 -21.29 12.93
CA VAL A 17 4.64 -20.62 11.96
C VAL A 17 4.29 -19.15 11.75
N GLY A 18 3.35 -18.57 12.51
CA GLY A 18 3.03 -17.14 12.50
C GLY A 18 2.17 -16.69 11.32
N VAL A 19 1.47 -17.62 10.66
CA VAL A 19 0.47 -17.33 9.63
C VAL A 19 -0.88 -17.12 10.34
N ASP A 20 -1.52 -15.99 10.08
CA ASP A 20 -2.88 -15.75 10.55
C ASP A 20 -3.87 -16.48 9.63
N VAL A 21 -4.52 -17.50 10.18
CA VAL A 21 -5.47 -18.34 9.47
C VAL A 21 -6.68 -17.53 8.98
N MET A 22 -7.13 -16.50 9.71
CA MET A 22 -8.26 -15.68 9.25
C MET A 22 -7.90 -14.85 8.02
N SER A 23 -6.75 -14.17 8.08
CA SER A 23 -6.21 -13.44 6.93
C SER A 23 -5.93 -14.35 5.73
N LEU A 24 -5.55 -15.61 5.95
CA LEU A 24 -5.37 -16.59 4.88
C LEU A 24 -6.67 -16.89 4.12
N VAL A 25 -7.81 -16.93 4.82
CA VAL A 25 -9.13 -17.12 4.19
C VAL A 25 -9.53 -15.87 3.41
N ASP A 26 -9.33 -14.69 4.00
CA ASP A 26 -9.69 -13.42 3.36
C ASP A 26 -8.86 -13.14 2.09
N ASN A 27 -7.62 -13.66 2.04
CA ASN A 27 -6.71 -13.53 0.90
C ASN A 27 -6.64 -14.80 0.02
N ALA A 28 -7.55 -15.76 0.21
CA ALA A 28 -7.52 -17.04 -0.50
C ALA A 28 -7.49 -16.88 -2.03
N ASP A 29 -8.25 -15.90 -2.54
CA ASP A 29 -8.35 -15.60 -3.97
C ASP A 29 -7.02 -15.07 -4.54
N ALA A 30 -6.18 -14.45 -3.72
CA ALA A 30 -4.87 -13.94 -4.14
C ALA A 30 -3.77 -15.03 -4.19
N ILE A 31 -4.01 -16.21 -3.59
CA ILE A 31 -3.03 -17.30 -3.52
C ILE A 31 -2.93 -18.05 -4.85
N PHE A 32 -4.04 -18.13 -5.57
CA PHE A 32 -4.16 -18.85 -6.83
C PHE A 32 -4.02 -17.89 -8.01
N VAL A 33 -3.02 -17.00 -7.99
CA VAL A 33 -2.80 -16.01 -9.05
C VAL A 33 -1.34 -16.04 -9.49
N ASP A 34 -1.11 -16.04 -10.80
CA ASP A 34 0.24 -15.99 -11.36
C ASP A 34 0.85 -14.57 -11.30
N VAL A 35 2.14 -14.45 -11.64
CA VAL A 35 2.87 -13.17 -11.69
C VAL A 35 2.28 -12.13 -12.66
N LYS A 36 1.36 -12.52 -13.54
CA LYS A 36 0.65 -11.64 -14.49
C LYS A 36 -0.78 -11.32 -14.04
N GLY A 37 -1.19 -11.78 -12.86
CA GLY A 37 -2.55 -11.56 -12.35
C GLY A 37 -3.58 -12.56 -12.89
N LYS A 38 -3.16 -13.67 -13.50
CA LYS A 38 -4.07 -14.70 -14.01
C LYS A 38 -4.38 -15.74 -12.94
N GLU A 39 -5.66 -16.04 -12.75
CA GLU A 39 -6.10 -17.12 -11.87
C GLU A 39 -5.50 -18.48 -12.30
N LEU A 40 -5.07 -19.25 -11.31
CA LEU A 40 -4.47 -20.56 -11.41
C LEU A 40 -5.45 -21.59 -10.84
N GLU A 41 -5.90 -22.54 -11.65
CA GLU A 41 -6.76 -23.63 -11.16
C GLU A 41 -6.04 -24.54 -10.16
N GLN A 42 -4.71 -24.64 -10.27
CA GLN A 42 -3.86 -25.50 -9.44
C GLN A 42 -2.53 -24.81 -9.15
N LEU A 43 -2.03 -25.06 -7.94
CA LEU A 43 -0.74 -24.58 -7.47
C LEU A 43 0.04 -25.78 -6.91
N SER A 44 1.35 -25.83 -7.17
CA SER A 44 2.17 -26.89 -6.58
C SER A 44 2.18 -26.74 -5.06
N PHE A 45 2.36 -27.83 -4.32
CA PHE A 45 2.45 -27.75 -2.85
C PHE A 45 3.58 -26.81 -2.40
N ALA A 46 4.72 -26.83 -3.12
CA ALA A 46 5.85 -25.96 -2.81
C ALA A 46 5.50 -24.48 -3.00
N ASP A 47 4.85 -24.13 -4.12
CA ASP A 47 4.45 -22.75 -4.41
C ASP A 47 3.34 -22.28 -3.46
N PHE A 48 2.38 -23.15 -3.16
CA PHE A 48 1.38 -22.91 -2.13
C PHE A 48 2.03 -22.60 -0.79
N MET A 49 3.00 -23.41 -0.38
CA MET A 49 3.67 -23.21 0.90
C MET A 49 4.53 -21.95 0.92
N ASN A 50 5.12 -21.55 -0.21
CA ASN A 50 5.83 -20.27 -0.34
C ASN A 50 4.89 -19.08 -0.13
N VAL A 51 3.69 -19.11 -0.72
CA VAL A 51 2.69 -18.04 -0.54
C VAL A 51 2.13 -18.05 0.88
N VAL A 52 1.77 -19.21 1.42
CA VAL A 52 1.22 -19.31 2.79
C VAL A 52 2.27 -18.86 3.83
N LEU A 53 3.55 -19.20 3.66
CA LEU A 53 4.62 -18.73 4.54
C LEU A 53 4.96 -17.25 4.33
N SER A 54 4.70 -16.66 3.16
CA SER A 54 4.87 -15.21 2.95
C SER A 54 3.80 -14.39 3.67
N LEU A 55 2.62 -14.98 3.90
CA LEU A 55 1.53 -14.43 4.72
C LEU A 55 1.79 -14.52 6.24
N ARG A 56 2.96 -15.03 6.64
CA ARG A 56 3.43 -14.97 8.02
C ARG A 56 3.46 -13.52 8.49
N GLY A 57 2.56 -13.15 9.41
CA GLY A 57 2.55 -11.82 10.06
C GLY A 57 3.83 -11.53 10.85
N CYS A 58 4.59 -12.57 11.17
CA CYS A 58 5.96 -12.51 11.70
C CYS A 58 7.06 -12.59 10.63
N ASN A 59 6.86 -12.05 9.41
CA ASN A 59 8.02 -11.66 8.61
C ASN A 59 8.68 -10.51 9.37
N ASN A 60 9.58 -10.86 10.28
CA ASN A 60 10.05 -10.01 11.36
C ASN A 60 10.71 -8.78 10.75
N ALA A 61 9.93 -7.69 10.58
CA ALA A 61 10.39 -6.48 9.94
C ALA A 61 11.63 -6.02 10.70
N THR A 62 12.77 -6.15 10.05
CA THR A 62 14.05 -5.83 10.67
C THR A 62 14.18 -4.31 10.74
N VAL A 63 15.07 -3.84 11.61
CA VAL A 63 15.46 -2.42 11.61
C VAL A 63 15.92 -1.99 10.21
N LYS A 64 16.53 -2.90 9.44
CA LYS A 64 16.92 -2.67 8.04
C LYS A 64 15.70 -2.39 7.16
N ASP A 65 14.60 -3.13 7.30
CA ASP A 65 13.37 -2.93 6.52
C ASP A 65 12.73 -1.57 6.83
N ILE A 66 12.69 -1.17 8.11
CA ILE A 66 12.20 0.15 8.52
C ILE A 66 13.10 1.28 8.01
N VAL A 67 14.42 1.09 8.07
CA VAL A 67 15.39 2.07 7.54
C VAL A 67 15.24 2.22 6.03
N GLU A 68 15.02 1.12 5.31
CA GLU A 68 14.82 1.15 3.86
C GLU A 68 13.49 1.80 3.49
N LEU A 69 12.40 1.46 4.20
CA LEU A 69 11.11 2.14 4.05
C LEU A 69 11.23 3.64 4.31
N ARG A 70 11.96 4.05 5.35
CA ARG A 70 12.19 5.47 5.66
C ARG A 70 12.87 6.21 4.50
N LYS A 71 13.84 5.58 3.82
CA LYS A 71 14.49 6.18 2.65
C LYS A 71 13.50 6.37 1.51
N VAL A 72 12.73 5.33 1.19
CA VAL A 72 11.71 5.38 0.13
C VAL A 72 10.70 6.49 0.41
N LEU A 73 10.17 6.57 1.64
CA LEU A 73 9.23 7.62 2.03
C LEU A 73 9.85 9.02 1.93
N ARG A 74 11.13 9.18 2.29
CA ARG A 74 11.83 10.46 2.16
C ARG A 74 11.92 10.89 0.70
N THR A 75 12.35 9.99 -0.19
CA THR A 75 12.44 10.27 -1.63
C THR A 75 11.08 10.61 -2.23
N MET A 76 10.04 9.82 -1.91
CA MET A 76 8.68 10.10 -2.35
C MET A 76 8.20 11.48 -1.88
N ASN A 77 8.46 11.82 -0.62
CA ASN A 77 8.05 13.11 -0.06
C ASN A 77 8.79 14.28 -0.73
N GLU A 78 10.09 14.13 -1.01
CA GLU A 78 10.87 15.13 -1.75
C GLU A 78 10.32 15.33 -3.16
N GLU A 79 10.00 14.26 -3.89
CA GLU A 79 9.41 14.34 -5.23
C GLU A 79 8.03 15.01 -5.22
N VAL A 80 7.18 14.67 -4.25
CA VAL A 80 5.88 15.31 -4.06
C VAL A 80 6.06 16.80 -3.81
N MET A 81 6.96 17.19 -2.92
CA MET A 81 7.24 18.59 -2.62
C MET A 81 7.79 19.34 -3.84
N MET A 82 8.67 18.73 -4.63
CA MET A 82 9.18 19.32 -5.88
C MET A 82 8.08 19.57 -6.90
N LYS A 83 7.11 18.65 -7.04
CA LYS A 83 5.97 18.82 -7.94
C LYS A 83 4.95 19.82 -7.42
N PHE A 84 4.79 19.90 -6.10
CA PHE A 84 3.83 20.81 -5.46
C PHE A 84 4.30 22.27 -5.46
N GLN A 85 5.61 22.51 -5.37
CA GLN A 85 6.21 23.85 -5.33
C GLN A 85 5.88 24.76 -6.54
N PRO A 86 5.93 24.31 -7.82
CA PRO A 86 5.53 25.14 -8.95
C PRO A 86 4.03 25.44 -8.95
N LEU A 87 3.18 24.50 -8.55
CA LEU A 87 1.74 24.72 -8.45
C LEU A 87 1.40 25.80 -7.42
N MET A 88 2.02 25.73 -6.24
CA MET A 88 1.88 26.77 -5.21
C MET A 88 2.34 28.15 -5.70
N ARG A 89 3.44 28.21 -6.46
CA ARG A 89 3.91 29.46 -7.07
C ARG A 89 2.91 30.01 -8.10
N GLN A 90 2.27 29.14 -8.89
CA GLN A 90 1.23 29.57 -9.84
C GLN A 90 0.00 30.11 -9.13
N LEU A 91 -0.50 29.40 -8.10
CA LEU A 91 -1.64 29.86 -7.29
C LEU A 91 -1.35 31.21 -6.63
N GLN A 92 -0.14 31.42 -6.11
CA GLN A 92 0.26 32.69 -5.52
C GLN A 92 0.27 33.83 -6.56
N ARG A 93 0.74 33.57 -7.79
CA ARG A 93 0.72 34.56 -8.87
C ARG A 93 -0.70 34.92 -9.27
N LEU A 94 -1.58 33.93 -9.47
CA LEU A 94 -2.98 34.14 -9.79
C LEU A 94 -3.69 34.93 -8.69
N SER A 95 -3.46 34.57 -7.41
CA SER A 95 -4.00 35.32 -6.28
C SER A 95 -3.57 36.79 -6.29
N ASN A 96 -2.29 37.06 -6.57
CA ASN A 96 -1.77 38.43 -6.65
C ASN A 96 -2.33 39.21 -7.84
N GLN A 97 -2.67 38.55 -8.95
CA GLN A 97 -3.30 39.17 -10.12
C GLN A 97 -4.78 39.50 -9.88
N LEU A 98 -5.49 38.71 -9.08
CA LEU A 98 -6.91 38.94 -8.77
C LEU A 98 -7.13 40.02 -7.70
N LYS A 99 -6.16 40.24 -6.81
CA LYS A 99 -6.20 41.29 -5.78
C LYS A 99 -6.55 42.69 -6.30
N PRO A 100 -5.86 43.24 -7.33
CA PRO A 100 -6.19 44.57 -7.84
C PRO A 100 -7.59 44.61 -8.46
N LEU A 101 -8.01 43.56 -9.17
CA LEU A 101 -9.34 43.51 -9.79
C LEU A 101 -10.47 43.58 -8.75
N TYR A 102 -10.29 42.95 -7.58
CA TYR A 102 -11.23 43.05 -6.46
C TYR A 102 -11.26 44.46 -5.82
N GLN A 103 -10.11 45.15 -5.80
CA GLN A 103 -10.02 46.52 -5.29
C GLN A 103 -10.65 47.53 -6.27
N ASP A 104 -10.45 47.32 -7.57
CA ASP A 104 -11.04 48.14 -8.63
C ASP A 104 -12.57 48.02 -8.64
N ILE A 105 -13.11 46.80 -8.56
CA ILE A 105 -14.57 46.59 -8.50
C ILE A 105 -15.18 47.28 -7.27
N ASN A 106 -14.54 47.20 -6.09
CA ASN A 106 -15.05 47.85 -4.88
C ASN A 106 -14.93 49.38 -4.91
N SER A 107 -13.92 49.92 -5.61
CA SER A 107 -13.77 51.37 -5.78
C SER A 107 -14.71 51.95 -6.83
N MET A 108 -15.15 51.15 -7.82
CA MET A 108 -16.18 51.54 -8.79
C MET A 108 -17.61 51.42 -8.25
N ALA A 109 -17.82 50.62 -7.19
CA ALA A 109 -19.11 50.45 -6.53
C ALA A 109 -19.37 51.45 -5.39
N SER A 110 -18.39 52.31 -5.08
CA SER A 110 -18.49 53.42 -4.11
C SER A 110 -18.62 54.76 -4.83
#